data_AF-A0A4V2P887-F1
#
_entry.id   AF-A0A4V2P887-F1
#
_cell.length_a   1.000
_cell.length_b   1.000
_cell.length_c   1.000
_cell.angle_alpha   90.00
_cell.angle_beta   90.00
_cell.angle_gamma   90.00
#
_symmetry.space_group_name_H-M   'P 1'
#
loop_
_entity.id
_entity.type
_entity.pdbx_description
1 polymer ?
#
loop_
_entity_poly.entity_id
_entity_poly.type
_entity_poly.pdbx_seq_one_letter_code
_entity_poly.pdbx_strand_id
1 'polypeptide(L)'
;MPLRAKIDNQDIFSFNYNENSWEKLKSQYKSMGLTMSCCSAKAIPKTSKLGNFYFAHSVKSNCSSEAESPEHLYIKTLIAKTASKCGWLVKTEWPNDPNPKNKIWEADVYCKKNKTQIVFEVQLSYQTNQITLKRQREYTKSGVRCAWFASEQSFDVEYLYPNKETPFFLITKPKVGVIPKVKNFEVELTDFVEGMLNKRLTWEERPITNTSYIMFFEDECWKCKNKNKQIFGSGFDVYEDRAKTVPNASTILVGILNSYGKKALHSMGLNSISSFGTIKGNAPGFPYCNVCYHCGAPQTNHYLMDKLSNGKIKTSYVEHEEISYSGTWEYKHGNPHT
;
A
#
# COMPACT_ATOMS: atom_id res chain seq x y z
N MET A 1 -21.11 13.07 12.34
CA MET A 1 -22.50 12.62 12.56
C MET A 1 -22.47 11.18 13.08
N PRO A 2 -22.15 10.93 14.36
CA PRO A 2 -21.74 9.58 14.78
C PRO A 2 -22.81 8.49 14.65
N LEU A 3 -22.38 7.26 14.34
CA LEU A 3 -23.19 6.04 14.35
C LEU A 3 -23.25 5.39 15.74
N ARG A 4 -22.35 5.79 16.67
CA ARG A 4 -22.27 5.25 18.03
C ARG A 4 -22.62 6.28 19.12
N ALA A 5 -23.48 5.89 20.04
CA ALA A 5 -23.79 6.61 21.28
C ALA A 5 -23.76 5.65 22.49
N LYS A 6 -24.06 6.15 23.68
CA LYS A 6 -24.12 5.36 24.92
C LYS A 6 -25.40 5.57 25.71
N ILE A 7 -25.94 4.49 26.25
CA ILE A 7 -27.01 4.48 27.27
C ILE A 7 -26.45 3.74 28.48
N ASP A 8 -26.45 4.35 29.66
CA ASP A 8 -25.89 3.75 30.89
C ASP A 8 -24.48 3.17 30.69
N ASN A 9 -23.64 3.91 29.95
CA ASN A 9 -22.29 3.54 29.53
C ASN A 9 -22.16 2.30 28.60
N GLN A 10 -23.27 1.74 28.14
CA GLN A 10 -23.31 0.70 27.11
C GLN A 10 -23.39 1.32 25.71
N ASP A 11 -22.58 0.83 24.78
CA ASP A 11 -22.60 1.30 23.39
C ASP A 11 -23.94 0.92 22.72
N ILE A 12 -24.57 1.89 22.07
CA ILE A 12 -25.66 1.67 21.12
C ILE A 12 -25.24 2.16 19.73
N PHE A 13 -25.78 1.53 18.69
CA PHE A 13 -25.36 1.77 17.32
C PHE A 13 -26.56 2.02 16.41
N SER A 14 -26.54 3.12 15.64
CA SER A 14 -27.66 3.48 14.77
C SER A 14 -27.92 2.44 13.68
N PHE A 15 -26.90 1.71 13.25
CA PHE A 15 -27.01 0.65 12.24
C PHE A 15 -27.81 -0.58 12.72
N ASN A 16 -28.03 -0.74 14.03
CA ASN A 16 -28.88 -1.82 14.58
C ASN A 16 -30.38 -1.52 14.51
N TYR A 17 -30.76 -0.28 14.18
CA TYR A 17 -32.15 0.13 14.16
C TYR A 17 -32.72 0.06 12.74
N ASN A 18 -33.97 -0.41 12.66
CA ASN A 18 -34.87 -0.13 11.53
C ASN A 18 -35.69 1.14 11.82
N GLU A 19 -36.44 1.62 10.83
CA GLU A 19 -37.24 2.85 10.94
C GLU A 19 -38.15 2.88 12.17
N ASN A 20 -38.94 1.83 12.38
CA ASN A 20 -39.86 1.74 13.52
C ASN A 20 -39.14 1.82 14.87
N SER A 21 -38.06 1.04 15.04
CA SER A 21 -37.27 1.03 16.27
C SER A 21 -36.50 2.34 16.49
N TRP A 22 -36.11 3.02 15.41
CA TRP A 22 -35.43 4.31 15.46
C TRP A 22 -36.39 5.43 15.86
N GLU A 23 -37.60 5.45 15.30
CA GLU A 23 -38.63 6.41 15.71
C GLU A 23 -39.06 6.18 17.16
N LYS A 24 -39.13 4.92 17.62
CA LYS A 24 -39.33 4.61 19.04
C LYS A 24 -38.22 5.21 19.90
N LEU A 25 -36.94 5.03 19.53
CA LEU A 25 -35.81 5.64 20.23
C LEU A 25 -35.93 7.17 20.26
N LYS A 26 -36.29 7.82 19.14
CA LYS A 26 -36.51 9.27 19.07
C LYS A 26 -37.63 9.77 19.98
N SER A 27 -38.65 8.96 20.24
CA SER A 27 -39.73 9.32 21.16
C SER A 27 -39.33 9.20 22.65
N GLN A 28 -38.34 8.35 22.97
CA GLN A 28 -38.01 7.97 24.35
C GLN A 28 -36.66 8.48 24.85
N TYR A 29 -35.72 8.88 23.97
CA TYR A 29 -34.32 9.15 24.34
C TYR A 29 -34.11 10.14 25.49
N LYS A 30 -35.05 11.08 25.71
CA LYS A 30 -34.95 12.11 26.76
C LYS A 30 -34.88 11.51 28.16
N SER A 31 -35.52 10.36 28.41
CA SER A 31 -35.50 9.68 29.71
C SER A 31 -34.42 8.60 29.82
N MET A 32 -33.68 8.32 28.74
CA MET A 32 -32.75 7.18 28.65
C MET A 32 -31.28 7.55 28.93
N GLY A 33 -30.99 8.80 29.33
CA GLY A 33 -29.60 9.22 29.60
C GLY A 33 -28.65 9.09 28.41
N LEU A 34 -29.15 9.26 27.18
CA LEU A 34 -28.37 9.07 25.96
C LEU A 34 -27.21 10.08 25.85
N THR A 35 -25.98 9.58 25.69
CA THR A 35 -24.75 10.38 25.62
C THR A 35 -23.88 10.06 24.41
N MET A 36 -23.09 11.03 23.97
CA MET A 36 -22.15 10.89 22.86
C MET A 36 -20.95 10.05 23.28
N SER A 37 -20.52 9.13 22.41
CA SER A 37 -19.37 8.26 22.68
C SER A 37 -18.03 9.01 22.71
N CYS A 38 -17.92 10.16 22.03
CA CYS A 38 -16.69 10.96 21.93
C CYS A 38 -16.41 11.88 23.13
N CYS A 39 -17.45 12.38 23.81
CA CYS A 39 -17.29 13.41 24.84
C CYS A 39 -18.29 13.30 26.02
N SER A 40 -19.13 12.26 26.04
CA SER A 40 -20.17 12.04 27.06
C SER A 40 -21.24 13.14 27.18
N ALA A 41 -21.23 14.15 26.31
CA ALA A 41 -22.30 15.14 26.24
C ALA A 41 -23.63 14.49 25.84
N LYS A 42 -24.76 15.12 26.20
CA LYS A 42 -26.10 14.64 25.83
C LYS A 42 -26.23 14.48 24.31
N ALA A 43 -26.77 13.34 23.90
CA ALA A 43 -26.96 12.96 22.51
C ALA A 43 -28.44 12.95 22.13
N ILE A 44 -28.72 13.22 20.86
CA ILE A 44 -30.05 13.19 20.25
C ILE A 44 -30.00 12.30 19.01
N PRO A 45 -30.89 11.29 18.88
CA PRO A 45 -31.04 10.53 17.64
C PRO A 45 -31.68 11.41 16.55
N LYS A 46 -31.08 11.42 15.37
CA LYS A 46 -31.53 12.19 14.19
C LYS A 46 -31.52 11.34 12.92
N THR A 47 -32.29 11.78 11.95
CA THR A 47 -32.31 11.22 10.60
C THR A 47 -31.85 12.30 9.63
N SER A 48 -30.88 11.99 8.76
CA SER A 48 -30.40 12.95 7.77
C SER A 48 -31.45 13.18 6.69
N LYS A 49 -31.32 14.26 5.89
CA LYS A 49 -32.20 14.48 4.73
C LYS A 49 -32.18 13.32 3.73
N LEU A 50 -31.13 12.49 3.77
CA LEU A 50 -30.93 11.33 2.90
C LEU A 50 -31.28 10.00 3.61
N GLY A 51 -31.90 10.04 4.80
CA GLY A 51 -32.44 8.84 5.47
C GLY A 51 -31.47 8.10 6.40
N ASN A 52 -30.24 8.58 6.59
CA ASN A 52 -29.29 7.92 7.51
C ASN A 52 -29.61 8.23 8.97
N PHE A 53 -29.59 7.19 9.81
CA PHE A 53 -29.73 7.31 11.27
C PHE A 53 -28.39 7.63 11.91
N TYR A 54 -28.35 8.67 12.75
CA TYR A 54 -27.14 9.11 13.42
C TYR A 54 -27.44 9.79 14.75
N PHE A 55 -26.42 9.96 15.57
CA PHE A 55 -26.49 10.70 16.83
C PHE A 55 -25.88 12.09 16.67
N ALA A 56 -26.46 13.08 17.33
CA ALA A 56 -25.97 14.45 17.34
C ALA A 56 -25.86 14.98 18.76
N HIS A 57 -24.91 15.88 19.01
CA HIS A 57 -24.85 16.64 20.25
C HIS A 57 -26.14 17.44 20.44
N SER A 58 -26.70 17.42 21.65
CA SER A 58 -27.92 18.17 21.98
C SER A 58 -27.69 19.68 22.06
N VAL A 59 -26.48 20.09 22.44
CA VAL A 59 -26.02 21.47 22.50
C VAL A 59 -24.67 21.52 21.82
N LYS A 60 -24.31 22.67 21.24
CA LYS A 60 -22.98 22.91 20.70
C LYS A 60 -21.97 22.70 21.83
N SER A 61 -21.15 21.67 21.72
CA SER A 61 -20.09 21.33 22.67
C SER A 61 -18.75 21.72 22.06
N ASN A 62 -17.71 21.88 22.88
CA ASN A 62 -16.32 22.06 22.41
C ASN A 62 -15.72 20.73 21.89
N CYS A 63 -16.56 19.85 21.34
CA CYS A 63 -16.14 18.58 20.77
C CYS A 63 -15.43 18.84 19.44
N SER A 64 -14.18 18.37 19.31
CA SER A 64 -13.36 18.53 18.12
C SER A 64 -13.68 17.53 17.00
N SER A 65 -14.60 16.58 17.21
CA SER A 65 -15.01 15.62 16.19
C SER A 65 -15.61 16.33 14.97
N GLU A 66 -14.97 16.16 13.82
CA GLU A 66 -15.42 16.73 12.56
C GLU A 66 -16.75 16.11 12.08
N ALA A 67 -17.49 16.89 11.30
CA ALA A 67 -18.76 16.45 10.73
C ALA A 67 -18.50 15.61 9.48
N GLU A 68 -18.81 14.31 9.55
CA GLU A 68 -18.81 13.43 8.38
C GLU A 68 -20.00 13.68 7.44
N SER A 69 -19.80 13.40 6.14
CA SER A 69 -20.86 13.50 5.14
C SER A 69 -21.91 12.37 5.28
N PRO A 70 -23.14 12.58 4.81
CA PRO A 70 -24.15 11.51 4.77
C PRO A 70 -23.70 10.26 4.00
N GLU A 71 -22.95 10.44 2.91
CA GLU A 71 -22.39 9.34 2.11
C GLU A 71 -21.41 8.51 2.94
N HIS A 72 -20.54 9.17 3.72
CA HIS A 72 -19.59 8.48 4.58
C HIS A 72 -20.31 7.57 5.58
N LEU A 73 -21.34 8.09 6.25
CA LEU A 73 -22.18 7.33 7.17
C LEU A 73 -22.90 6.17 6.51
N TYR A 74 -23.39 6.38 5.30
CA TYR A 74 -24.09 5.34 4.55
C TYR A 74 -23.15 4.15 4.28
N ILE A 75 -21.93 4.42 3.81
CA ILE A 75 -20.93 3.37 3.56
C ILE A 75 -20.54 2.65 4.86
N LYS A 76 -20.23 3.37 5.94
CA LYS A 76 -19.95 2.76 7.26
C LYS A 76 -21.11 1.89 7.74
N THR A 77 -22.35 2.35 7.54
CA THR A 77 -23.56 1.62 7.91
C THR A 77 -23.71 0.32 7.11
N LEU A 78 -23.46 0.36 5.79
CA LEU A 78 -23.49 -0.85 4.95
C LEU A 78 -22.46 -1.88 5.43
N ILE A 79 -21.22 -1.45 5.65
CA ILE A 79 -20.13 -2.32 6.14
C ILE A 79 -20.49 -2.89 7.51
N ALA A 80 -20.90 -2.05 8.46
CA ALA A 80 -21.22 -2.45 9.83
C ALA A 80 -22.40 -3.44 9.89
N LYS A 81 -23.48 -3.18 9.15
CA LYS A 81 -24.62 -4.10 9.04
C LYS A 81 -24.21 -5.44 8.44
N THR A 82 -23.42 -5.42 7.37
CA THR A 82 -22.95 -6.63 6.69
C THR A 82 -22.08 -7.47 7.61
N ALA A 83 -21.11 -6.85 8.28
CA ALA A 83 -20.24 -7.54 9.23
C ALA A 83 -21.02 -8.13 10.41
N SER A 84 -21.99 -7.39 10.95
CA SER A 84 -22.87 -7.87 12.01
C SER A 84 -23.70 -9.08 11.58
N LYS A 85 -24.28 -9.05 10.36
CA LYS A 85 -24.98 -10.20 9.76
C LYS A 85 -24.09 -11.42 9.58
N CYS A 86 -22.80 -11.22 9.30
CA CYS A 86 -21.80 -12.30 9.21
C CYS A 86 -21.36 -12.86 10.60
N GLY A 87 -22.01 -12.43 11.68
CA GLY A 87 -21.74 -12.88 13.04
C GLY A 87 -20.44 -12.32 13.62
N TRP A 88 -19.99 -11.14 13.16
CA TRP A 88 -18.88 -10.42 13.79
C TRP A 88 -19.40 -9.50 14.90
N LEU A 89 -18.60 -9.33 15.95
CA LEU A 89 -18.77 -8.22 16.87
C LEU A 89 -18.35 -6.95 16.14
N VAL A 90 -19.25 -5.96 16.04
CA VAL A 90 -19.02 -4.71 15.30
C VAL A 90 -19.09 -3.51 16.22
N LYS A 91 -18.14 -2.59 16.08
CA LYS A 91 -18.15 -1.27 16.71
C LYS A 91 -17.77 -0.20 15.68
N THR A 92 -18.55 0.86 15.58
CA THR A 92 -18.23 2.03 14.72
C THR A 92 -17.52 3.12 15.52
N GLU A 93 -16.67 3.90 14.85
CA GLU A 93 -15.89 5.00 15.44
C GLU A 93 -15.11 4.53 16.69
N TRP A 94 -14.47 3.36 16.60
CA TRP A 94 -13.90 2.67 17.75
C TRP A 94 -12.40 2.99 17.89
N PRO A 95 -11.99 3.68 18.97
CA PRO A 95 -10.58 3.94 19.22
C PRO A 95 -9.88 2.70 19.77
N ASN A 96 -8.57 2.60 19.55
CA ASN A 96 -7.74 1.58 20.18
C ASN A 96 -7.68 1.72 21.70
N ASP A 97 -7.79 2.95 22.20
CA ASP A 97 -7.81 3.29 23.61
C ASP A 97 -8.96 4.27 23.90
N PRO A 98 -9.81 4.02 24.91
CA PRO A 98 -10.88 4.94 25.27
C PRO A 98 -10.39 6.29 25.80
N ASN A 99 -9.14 6.40 26.28
CA ASN A 99 -8.52 7.65 26.68
C ASN A 99 -7.96 8.37 25.44
N PRO A 100 -8.47 9.57 25.10
CA PRO A 100 -8.02 10.31 23.92
C PRO A 100 -6.52 10.62 23.91
N LYS A 101 -5.87 10.70 25.08
CA LYS A 101 -4.41 10.95 25.18
C LYS A 101 -3.56 9.75 24.74
N ASN A 102 -4.11 8.55 24.81
CA ASN A 102 -3.46 7.31 24.42
C ASN A 102 -3.95 6.79 23.06
N LYS A 103 -4.86 7.53 22.42
CA LYS A 103 -5.45 7.14 21.14
C LYS A 103 -4.39 7.23 20.04
N ILE A 104 -4.09 6.09 19.45
CA ILE A 104 -3.18 5.93 18.30
C ILE A 104 -3.99 5.92 17.00
N TRP A 105 -5.11 5.23 17.01
CA TRP A 105 -6.02 5.12 15.86
C TRP A 105 -7.48 5.04 16.31
N GLU A 106 -8.37 5.39 15.39
CA GLU A 106 -9.82 5.28 15.54
C GLU A 106 -10.36 4.69 14.25
N ALA A 107 -11.01 3.52 14.37
CA ALA A 107 -11.53 2.77 13.25
C ALA A 107 -12.93 3.26 12.87
N ASP A 108 -13.17 3.44 11.57
CA ASP A 108 -14.53 3.69 11.08
C ASP A 108 -15.48 2.52 11.41
N VAL A 109 -15.05 1.30 11.08
CA VAL A 109 -15.76 0.06 11.45
C VAL A 109 -14.76 -0.99 11.95
N TYR A 110 -14.74 -1.23 13.26
CA TYR A 110 -13.99 -2.30 13.90
C TYR A 110 -14.83 -3.57 13.99
N CYS A 111 -14.27 -4.70 13.55
CA CYS A 111 -14.88 -6.02 13.55
C CYS A 111 -13.99 -7.03 14.30
N LYS A 112 -14.59 -7.85 15.17
CA LYS A 112 -13.90 -8.95 15.85
C LYS A 112 -14.69 -10.26 15.78
N LYS A 113 -13.99 -11.36 15.48
CA LYS A 113 -14.51 -12.73 15.57
C LYS A 113 -13.40 -13.64 16.07
N ASN A 114 -13.62 -14.25 17.23
CA ASN A 114 -12.58 -15.01 17.95
C ASN A 114 -11.31 -14.16 18.17
N LYS A 115 -10.15 -14.64 17.71
CA LYS A 115 -8.87 -13.94 17.77
C LYS A 115 -8.65 -12.97 16.60
N THR A 116 -9.50 -13.02 15.57
CA THR A 116 -9.32 -12.19 14.37
C THR A 116 -9.96 -10.83 14.56
N GLN A 117 -9.20 -9.79 14.24
CA GLN A 117 -9.63 -8.39 14.28
C GLN A 117 -9.41 -7.76 12.91
N ILE A 118 -10.44 -7.10 12.39
CA ILE A 118 -10.42 -6.43 11.08
C ILE A 118 -11.02 -5.03 11.27
N VAL A 119 -10.36 -4.04 10.70
CA VAL A 119 -10.87 -2.68 10.55
C VAL A 119 -11.18 -2.44 9.08
N PHE A 120 -12.32 -1.82 8.83
CA PHE A 120 -12.66 -1.25 7.53
C PHE A 120 -12.67 0.27 7.66
N GLU A 121 -11.82 0.94 6.89
CA GLU A 121 -11.75 2.40 6.78
C GLU A 121 -12.47 2.86 5.51
N VAL A 122 -13.17 4.00 5.60
CA VAL A 122 -13.84 4.61 4.47
C VAL A 122 -13.22 5.97 4.19
N GLN A 123 -12.70 6.16 2.98
CA GLN A 123 -12.01 7.39 2.61
C GLN A 123 -12.67 8.04 1.40
N LEU A 124 -13.55 9.01 1.65
CA LEU A 124 -14.30 9.68 0.57
C LEU A 124 -13.65 10.97 0.08
N SER A 125 -12.89 11.64 0.94
CA SER A 125 -12.14 12.87 0.61
C SER A 125 -10.66 12.56 0.45
N TYR A 126 -9.95 13.35 -0.35
CA TYR A 126 -8.52 13.15 -0.56
C TYR A 126 -7.72 13.21 0.76
N GLN A 127 -6.78 12.28 0.93
CA GLN A 127 -5.71 12.31 1.93
C GLN A 127 -4.42 11.82 1.24
N THR A 128 -3.24 12.25 1.65
CA THR A 128 -2.00 11.78 1.00
C THR A 128 -1.74 10.29 1.27
N ASN A 129 -1.08 9.61 0.34
CA ASN A 129 -0.74 8.19 0.52
C ASN A 129 0.15 7.96 1.76
N GLN A 130 1.02 8.91 2.11
CA GLN A 130 1.83 8.88 3.32
C GLN A 130 0.98 8.80 4.60
N ILE A 131 -0.14 9.53 4.65
CA ILE A 131 -1.08 9.50 5.77
C ILE A 131 -1.77 8.14 5.83
N THR A 132 -2.27 7.63 4.70
CA THR A 132 -2.88 6.29 4.60
C THR A 132 -1.92 5.20 5.08
N LEU A 133 -0.69 5.20 4.58
CA LEU A 133 0.35 4.23 4.95
C LEU A 133 0.73 4.34 6.43
N LYS A 134 0.80 5.56 6.98
CA LYS A 134 1.02 5.76 8.42
C LYS A 134 -0.11 5.12 9.23
N ARG A 135 -1.37 5.38 8.88
CA ARG A 135 -2.54 4.76 9.55
C ARG A 135 -2.52 3.23 9.43
N GLN A 136 -2.24 2.70 8.24
CA GLN A 136 -2.11 1.25 8.01
C GLN A 136 -1.04 0.61 8.92
N ARG A 137 0.11 1.27 9.09
CA ARG A 137 1.17 0.79 9.99
C ARG A 137 0.72 0.75 11.45
N GLU A 138 -0.06 1.72 11.92
CA GLU A 138 -0.55 1.73 13.29
C GLU A 138 -1.54 0.58 13.57
N TYR A 139 -2.41 0.25 12.60
CA TYR A 139 -3.23 -0.96 12.68
C TYR A 139 -2.38 -2.24 12.72
N THR A 140 -1.40 -2.33 11.82
CA THR A 140 -0.49 -3.48 11.71
C THR A 140 0.28 -3.71 13.02
N LYS A 141 0.87 -2.65 13.60
CA LYS A 141 1.56 -2.71 14.91
C LYS A 141 0.64 -3.15 16.03
N SER A 142 -0.64 -2.85 15.94
CA SER A 142 -1.67 -3.23 16.91
C SER A 142 -2.18 -4.67 16.71
N GLY A 143 -1.64 -5.41 15.73
CA GLY A 143 -2.10 -6.77 15.40
C GLY A 143 -3.51 -6.79 14.80
N VAL A 144 -3.94 -5.69 14.18
CA VAL A 144 -5.26 -5.53 13.57
C VAL A 144 -5.09 -5.45 12.05
N ARG A 145 -5.83 -6.28 11.31
CA ARG A 145 -5.87 -6.19 9.84
C ARG A 145 -6.73 -4.99 9.46
N CYS A 146 -6.32 -4.25 8.43
CA CYS A 146 -7.08 -3.10 7.95
C CYS A 146 -7.28 -3.19 6.44
N ALA A 147 -8.49 -2.85 5.98
CA ALA A 147 -8.81 -2.67 4.56
C ALA A 147 -9.50 -1.32 4.35
N TRP A 148 -9.20 -0.68 3.22
CA TRP A 148 -9.70 0.64 2.89
C TRP A 148 -10.70 0.56 1.73
N PHE A 149 -11.79 1.30 1.85
CA PHE A 149 -12.73 1.58 0.76
C PHE A 149 -12.70 3.07 0.44
N ALA A 150 -12.23 3.43 -0.75
CA ALA A 150 -12.00 4.81 -1.13
C ALA A 150 -12.82 5.21 -2.37
N SER A 151 -13.34 6.44 -2.40
CA SER A 151 -14.12 6.92 -3.54
C SER A 151 -13.24 7.12 -4.77
N GLU A 152 -13.62 6.53 -5.90
CA GLU A 152 -12.94 6.76 -7.19
C GLU A 152 -12.97 8.22 -7.67
N GLN A 153 -13.80 9.07 -7.06
CA GLN A 153 -13.81 10.50 -7.36
C GLN A 153 -12.64 11.27 -6.74
N SER A 154 -12.00 10.70 -5.72
CA SER A 154 -10.92 11.35 -4.97
C SER A 154 -9.61 10.59 -5.02
N PHE A 155 -9.64 9.35 -5.52
CA PHE A 155 -8.50 8.45 -5.59
C PHE A 155 -8.50 7.69 -6.91
N ASP A 156 -7.31 7.44 -7.43
CA ASP A 156 -7.09 6.67 -8.65
C ASP A 156 -6.11 5.51 -8.39
N VAL A 157 -5.70 4.83 -9.45
CA VAL A 157 -4.79 3.67 -9.39
C VAL A 157 -3.33 4.07 -9.13
N GLU A 158 -2.95 5.32 -9.38
CA GLU A 158 -1.59 5.83 -9.15
C GLU A 158 -1.38 6.23 -7.68
N TYR A 159 -2.46 6.56 -6.98
CA TYR A 159 -2.43 6.94 -5.57
C TYR A 159 -1.78 5.88 -4.67
N LEU A 160 -2.29 4.64 -4.75
CA LEU A 160 -1.82 3.50 -3.98
C LEU A 160 -2.32 2.21 -4.66
N TYR A 161 -1.40 1.42 -5.20
CA TYR A 161 -1.74 0.11 -5.74
C TYR A 161 -2.11 -0.86 -4.61
N PRO A 162 -3.29 -1.51 -4.66
CA PRO A 162 -3.70 -2.47 -3.64
C PRO A 162 -2.72 -3.62 -3.53
N ASN A 163 -2.26 -3.88 -2.31
CA ASN A 163 -1.39 -5.02 -2.02
C ASN A 163 -1.83 -5.74 -0.75
N LYS A 164 -1.14 -6.83 -0.41
CA LYS A 164 -1.43 -7.64 0.77
C LYS A 164 -1.32 -6.84 2.07
N GLU A 165 -0.31 -5.97 2.15
CA GLU A 165 0.03 -5.17 3.34
C GLU A 165 -0.94 -3.99 3.52
N THR A 166 -1.42 -3.42 2.40
CA THR A 166 -2.35 -2.30 2.35
C THR A 166 -3.49 -2.62 1.36
N PRO A 167 -4.48 -3.42 1.79
CA PRO A 167 -5.69 -3.66 0.98
C PRO A 167 -6.45 -2.35 0.80
N PHE A 168 -6.45 -1.81 -0.42
CA PHE A 168 -7.03 -0.50 -0.74
C PHE A 168 -7.91 -0.60 -1.98
N PHE A 169 -9.22 -0.54 -1.79
CA PHE A 169 -10.18 -0.83 -2.84
C PHE A 169 -10.94 0.44 -3.22
N LEU A 170 -10.96 0.75 -4.50
CA LEU A 170 -11.78 1.85 -5.02
C LEU A 170 -13.23 1.41 -5.11
N ILE A 171 -14.14 2.28 -4.68
CA ILE A 171 -15.58 2.12 -4.85
C ILE A 171 -16.12 3.17 -5.82
N THR A 172 -17.16 2.80 -6.56
CA THR A 172 -17.89 3.74 -7.42
C THR A 172 -18.41 4.92 -6.61
N LYS A 173 -18.61 6.07 -7.25
CA LYS A 173 -19.12 7.30 -6.59
C LYS A 173 -20.22 7.00 -5.56
N PRO A 174 -19.96 7.25 -4.25
CA PRO A 174 -20.94 7.03 -3.21
C PRO A 174 -22.17 7.92 -3.38
N LYS A 175 -23.35 7.33 -3.25
CA LYS A 175 -24.63 8.03 -3.19
C LYS A 175 -25.50 7.34 -2.15
N VAL A 176 -26.07 8.10 -1.21
CA VAL A 176 -26.92 7.52 -0.17
C VAL A 176 -28.11 6.79 -0.81
N GLY A 177 -28.37 5.56 -0.34
CA GLY A 177 -29.42 4.70 -0.86
C GLY A 177 -29.02 3.83 -2.06
N VAL A 178 -27.81 4.01 -2.61
CA VAL A 178 -27.27 3.17 -3.70
C VAL A 178 -26.00 2.48 -3.22
N ILE A 179 -26.02 1.15 -3.18
CA ILE A 179 -24.84 0.36 -2.78
C ILE A 179 -23.77 0.54 -3.87
N PRO A 180 -22.59 1.09 -3.55
CA PRO A 180 -21.54 1.24 -4.55
C PRO A 180 -20.91 -0.12 -4.88
N LYS A 181 -20.30 -0.23 -6.06
CA LYS A 181 -19.50 -1.39 -6.44
C LYS A 181 -18.03 -1.18 -6.11
N VAL A 182 -17.32 -2.27 -5.83
CA VAL A 182 -15.86 -2.30 -5.70
C VAL A 182 -15.25 -2.48 -7.09
N LYS A 183 -14.45 -1.49 -7.51
CA LYS A 183 -13.81 -1.44 -8.83
C LYS A 183 -12.85 -2.63 -9.01
N ASN A 184 -12.67 -3.05 -10.26
CA ASN A 184 -11.91 -4.23 -10.70
C ASN A 184 -12.54 -5.59 -10.34
N PHE A 185 -13.46 -5.62 -9.38
CA PHE A 185 -14.25 -6.82 -9.05
C PHE A 185 -15.67 -6.75 -9.59
N GLU A 186 -16.21 -5.54 -9.79
CA GLU A 186 -17.59 -5.28 -10.23
C GLU A 186 -18.66 -5.89 -9.30
N VAL A 187 -18.30 -6.07 -8.01
CA VAL A 187 -19.15 -6.61 -6.95
C VAL A 187 -19.69 -5.49 -6.07
N GLU A 188 -20.94 -5.58 -5.63
CA GLU A 188 -21.50 -4.64 -4.64
C GLU A 188 -20.70 -4.65 -3.33
N LEU A 189 -20.53 -3.49 -2.71
CA LEU A 189 -19.72 -3.34 -1.50
C LEU A 189 -20.13 -4.30 -0.38
N THR A 190 -21.43 -4.52 -0.19
CA THR A 190 -21.94 -5.44 0.85
C THR A 190 -21.50 -6.87 0.58
N ASP A 191 -21.66 -7.35 -0.65
CA ASP A 191 -21.27 -8.71 -1.04
C ASP A 191 -19.76 -8.90 -0.96
N PHE A 192 -19.00 -7.87 -1.35
CA PHE A 192 -17.55 -7.88 -1.27
C PHE A 192 -17.07 -7.95 0.18
N VAL A 193 -17.61 -7.12 1.07
CA VAL A 193 -17.31 -7.16 2.52
C VAL A 193 -17.69 -8.50 3.13
N GLU A 194 -18.86 -9.04 2.81
CA GLU A 194 -19.24 -10.39 3.22
C GLU A 194 -18.22 -11.44 2.72
N GLY A 195 -17.81 -11.34 1.46
CA GLY A 195 -16.79 -12.21 0.90
C GLY A 195 -15.44 -12.09 1.59
N MET A 196 -14.99 -10.88 1.93
CA MET A 196 -13.77 -10.67 2.72
C MET A 196 -13.85 -11.38 4.09
N LEU A 197 -14.98 -11.22 4.78
CA LEU A 197 -15.21 -11.79 6.11
C LEU A 197 -15.35 -13.33 6.08
N ASN A 198 -15.79 -13.88 4.94
CA ASN A 198 -15.93 -15.31 4.69
C ASN A 198 -14.78 -15.90 3.85
N LYS A 199 -13.63 -15.21 3.77
CA LYS A 199 -12.40 -15.68 3.09
C LYS A 199 -12.55 -15.97 1.58
N ARG A 200 -13.49 -15.32 0.91
CA ARG A 200 -13.62 -15.33 -0.56
C ARG A 200 -12.68 -14.36 -1.27
N LEU A 201 -12.05 -13.44 -0.53
CA LEU A 201 -10.99 -12.57 -1.04
C LEU A 201 -9.63 -13.14 -0.62
N THR A 202 -8.79 -13.49 -1.58
CA THR A 202 -7.46 -14.07 -1.36
C THR A 202 -6.39 -13.29 -2.10
N TRP A 203 -5.19 -13.20 -1.53
CA TRP A 203 -4.02 -12.64 -2.19
C TRP A 203 -3.25 -13.78 -2.86
N GLU A 204 -3.12 -13.74 -4.18
CA GLU A 204 -2.33 -14.69 -4.96
C GLU A 204 -1.00 -14.04 -5.33
N GLU A 205 0.12 -14.62 -4.87
CA GLU A 205 1.46 -14.21 -5.26
C GLU A 205 1.91 -15.08 -6.43
N ARG A 206 2.28 -14.46 -7.54
CA ARG A 206 2.85 -15.14 -8.70
C ARG A 206 4.30 -14.72 -8.89
N PRO A 207 5.22 -15.68 -9.02
CA PRO A 207 6.59 -15.35 -9.37
C PRO A 207 6.61 -14.72 -10.76
N ILE A 208 7.25 -13.57 -10.89
CA ILE A 208 7.65 -12.97 -12.16
C ILE A 208 9.16 -13.13 -12.27
N THR A 209 9.58 -13.90 -13.26
CA THR A 209 10.99 -13.94 -13.66
C THR A 209 11.30 -12.69 -14.46
N ASN A 210 12.08 -11.79 -13.87
CA ASN A 210 12.63 -10.63 -14.55
C ASN A 210 13.98 -11.04 -15.15
N THR A 211 14.04 -11.16 -16.47
CA THR A 211 15.30 -11.43 -17.18
C THR A 211 15.97 -10.10 -17.50
N SER A 212 17.10 -9.86 -16.86
CA SER A 212 18.00 -8.74 -17.13
C SER A 212 19.30 -9.27 -17.73
N TYR A 213 20.12 -8.42 -18.33
CA TYR A 213 21.44 -8.83 -18.80
C TYR A 213 22.49 -7.75 -18.57
N ILE A 214 23.73 -8.18 -18.32
CA ILE A 214 24.88 -7.29 -18.15
C ILE A 214 25.79 -7.45 -19.35
N MET A 215 26.06 -6.35 -20.03
CA MET A 215 26.89 -6.30 -21.23
C MET A 215 28.35 -6.13 -20.86
N PHE A 216 29.20 -6.93 -21.49
CA PHE A 216 30.64 -6.92 -21.28
C PHE A 216 31.42 -7.17 -22.58
N PHE A 217 32.71 -6.90 -22.55
CA PHE A 217 33.65 -7.44 -23.53
C PHE A 217 34.82 -8.13 -22.82
N GLU A 218 35.40 -9.12 -23.49
CA GLU A 218 36.63 -9.76 -22.99
C GLU A 218 37.85 -8.89 -23.28
N ASP A 219 38.73 -8.82 -22.29
CA ASP A 219 39.94 -8.03 -22.36
C ASP A 219 41.07 -8.67 -21.55
N GLU A 220 42.27 -8.10 -21.63
CA GLU A 220 43.39 -8.47 -20.78
C GLU A 220 43.64 -7.40 -19.70
N CYS A 221 43.82 -7.82 -18.45
CA CYS A 221 44.17 -6.87 -17.39
C CYS A 221 45.57 -6.29 -17.63
N TRP A 222 45.68 -4.96 -17.67
CA TRP A 222 46.98 -4.30 -17.86
C TRP A 222 48.03 -4.68 -16.80
N LYS A 223 47.60 -5.02 -15.57
CA LYS A 223 48.46 -5.36 -14.43
C LYS A 223 48.84 -6.85 -14.39
N CYS A 224 47.86 -7.74 -14.29
CA CYS A 224 48.13 -9.18 -14.08
C CYS A 224 48.11 -10.02 -15.36
N LYS A 225 47.78 -9.43 -16.51
CA LYS A 225 47.72 -10.11 -17.82
C LYS A 225 46.71 -11.25 -17.94
N ASN A 226 45.91 -11.51 -16.91
CA ASN A 226 44.81 -12.46 -17.01
C ASN A 226 43.64 -11.86 -17.81
N LYS A 227 42.92 -12.73 -18.51
CA LYS A 227 41.67 -12.39 -19.20
C LYS A 227 40.63 -11.90 -18.21
N ASN A 228 39.94 -10.83 -18.54
CA ASN A 228 38.92 -10.21 -17.71
C ASN A 228 37.71 -9.79 -18.55
N LYS A 229 36.58 -9.51 -17.90
CA LYS A 229 35.34 -9.10 -18.57
C LYS A 229 34.96 -7.70 -18.14
N GLN A 230 35.23 -6.70 -18.97
CA GLN A 230 34.91 -5.31 -18.67
C GLN A 230 33.43 -5.04 -18.93
N ILE A 231 32.71 -4.64 -17.90
CA ILE A 231 31.29 -4.26 -17.96
C ILE A 231 31.18 -2.88 -18.61
N PHE A 232 30.21 -2.70 -19.51
CA PHE A 232 29.94 -1.40 -20.12
C PHE A 232 28.45 -1.03 -20.18
N GLY A 233 27.56 -1.90 -19.73
CA GLY A 233 26.12 -1.61 -19.73
C GLY A 233 25.29 -2.74 -19.17
N SER A 234 23.99 -2.50 -19.09
CA SER A 234 22.99 -3.49 -18.71
C SER A 234 21.69 -3.26 -19.48
N GLY A 235 20.87 -4.28 -19.60
CA GLY A 235 19.55 -4.18 -20.21
C GLY A 235 18.50 -4.97 -19.45
N PHE A 236 17.25 -4.61 -19.72
CA PHE A 236 16.06 -5.30 -19.26
C PHE A 236 15.05 -5.29 -20.40
N ASP A 237 14.64 -6.48 -20.87
CA ASP A 237 13.78 -6.64 -22.04
C ASP A 237 14.32 -5.84 -23.25
N VAL A 238 13.53 -4.92 -23.82
CA VAL A 238 13.92 -4.07 -24.97
C VAL A 238 14.73 -2.82 -24.58
N TYR A 239 14.93 -2.57 -23.29
CA TYR A 239 15.62 -1.37 -22.79
C TYR A 239 17.09 -1.66 -22.48
N GLU A 240 17.97 -0.85 -23.04
CA GLU A 240 19.41 -0.95 -22.82
C GLU A 240 20.00 0.36 -22.33
N ASP A 241 20.85 0.28 -21.32
CA ASP A 241 21.67 1.39 -20.88
C ASP A 241 23.16 1.03 -21.01
N ARG A 242 23.89 1.84 -21.78
CA ARG A 242 25.26 1.59 -22.20
C ARG A 242 26.10 2.83 -21.99
N ALA A 243 27.35 2.64 -21.60
CA ALA A 243 28.32 3.72 -21.47
C ALA A 243 28.54 4.42 -22.82
N LYS A 244 28.29 5.73 -22.86
CA LYS A 244 28.44 6.58 -24.06
C LYS A 244 29.65 7.52 -23.98
N THR A 245 30.08 7.87 -22.78
CA THR A 245 31.22 8.78 -22.52
C THR A 245 31.98 8.34 -21.27
N VAL A 246 33.21 8.84 -21.08
CA VAL A 246 34.05 8.50 -19.91
C VAL A 246 33.36 8.84 -18.56
N PRO A 247 32.72 10.02 -18.38
CA PRO A 247 31.92 10.30 -17.19
C PRO A 247 30.71 9.37 -17.06
N ASN A 248 29.95 9.19 -18.15
CA ASN A 248 28.73 8.39 -18.14
C ASN A 248 29.01 6.92 -17.80
N ALA A 249 30.16 6.37 -18.21
CA ALA A 249 30.59 5.03 -17.82
C ALA A 249 30.59 4.84 -16.29
N SER A 250 31.04 5.83 -15.51
CA SER A 250 30.98 5.75 -14.05
C SER A 250 29.55 5.66 -13.53
N THR A 251 28.61 6.42 -14.13
CA THR A 251 27.19 6.40 -13.74
C THR A 251 26.54 5.06 -14.03
N ILE A 252 26.81 4.50 -15.21
CA ILE A 252 26.34 3.16 -15.60
C ILE A 252 26.88 2.10 -14.63
N LEU A 253 28.18 2.14 -14.37
CA LEU A 253 28.84 1.16 -13.50
C LEU A 253 28.32 1.19 -12.06
N VAL A 254 28.08 2.39 -11.48
CA VAL A 254 27.50 2.46 -10.13
C VAL A 254 26.04 2.00 -10.11
N GLY A 255 25.26 2.27 -11.16
CA GLY A 255 23.91 1.73 -11.31
C GLY A 255 23.89 0.20 -11.27
N ILE A 256 24.73 -0.44 -12.08
CA ILE A 256 24.91 -1.90 -12.11
C ILE A 256 25.40 -2.41 -10.74
N LEU A 257 26.38 -1.74 -10.12
CA LEU A 257 26.84 -2.13 -8.79
C LEU A 257 25.72 -2.10 -7.74
N ASN A 258 24.84 -1.10 -7.79
CA ASN A 258 23.73 -0.97 -6.85
C ASN A 258 22.64 -2.02 -7.08
N SER A 259 22.37 -2.38 -8.34
CA SER A 259 21.36 -3.40 -8.68
C SER A 259 21.82 -4.82 -8.36
N TYR A 260 23.05 -5.20 -8.71
CA TYR A 260 23.50 -6.59 -8.61
C TYR A 260 24.44 -6.85 -7.43
N GLY A 261 25.21 -5.85 -7.01
CA GLY A 261 26.23 -6.00 -5.98
C GLY A 261 27.48 -6.78 -6.44
N LYS A 262 28.59 -6.60 -5.71
CA LYS A 262 29.90 -7.16 -6.09
C LYS A 262 29.94 -8.68 -6.17
N LYS A 263 29.24 -9.37 -5.26
CA LYS A 263 29.23 -10.84 -5.18
C LYS A 263 28.57 -11.47 -6.39
N ALA A 264 27.43 -10.93 -6.83
CA ALA A 264 26.71 -11.44 -8.00
C ALA A 264 27.53 -11.26 -9.28
N LEU A 265 28.10 -10.08 -9.49
CA LEU A 265 29.00 -9.81 -10.63
C LEU A 265 30.17 -10.81 -10.66
N HIS A 266 30.78 -11.06 -9.51
CA HIS A 266 31.88 -12.02 -9.39
C HIS A 266 31.44 -13.46 -9.70
N SER A 267 30.27 -13.91 -9.21
CA SER A 267 29.75 -15.24 -9.55
C SER A 267 29.44 -15.41 -11.03
N MET A 268 29.15 -14.33 -11.76
CA MET A 268 28.98 -14.33 -13.21
C MET A 268 30.31 -14.29 -13.99
N GLY A 269 31.44 -14.24 -13.27
CA GLY A 269 32.78 -14.11 -13.86
C GLY A 269 33.05 -12.74 -14.47
N LEU A 270 32.28 -11.71 -14.09
CA LEU A 270 32.48 -10.34 -14.53
C LEU A 270 33.52 -9.63 -13.65
N ASN A 271 34.12 -8.55 -14.18
CA ASN A 271 34.88 -7.65 -13.34
C ASN A 271 34.02 -7.08 -12.21
N SER A 272 34.64 -6.80 -11.07
CA SER A 272 33.97 -6.05 -10.02
C SER A 272 33.92 -4.57 -10.37
N ILE A 273 33.21 -3.79 -9.57
CA ILE A 273 33.09 -2.33 -9.74
C ILE A 273 33.45 -1.69 -8.41
N SER A 274 34.28 -0.64 -8.44
CA SER A 274 34.64 0.11 -7.24
C SER A 274 34.93 1.57 -7.57
N SER A 275 34.83 2.41 -6.53
CA SER A 275 35.20 3.81 -6.59
C SER A 275 36.68 4.01 -6.26
N PHE A 276 37.31 4.95 -6.97
CA PHE A 276 38.66 5.43 -6.71
C PHE A 276 38.64 6.95 -6.78
N GLY A 277 39.11 7.63 -5.72
CA GLY A 277 38.99 9.09 -5.59
C GLY A 277 39.62 9.86 -6.76
N THR A 278 40.87 9.53 -7.11
CA THR A 278 41.56 10.09 -8.27
C THR A 278 42.27 8.98 -9.03
N ILE A 279 41.93 8.81 -10.32
CA ILE A 279 42.58 7.85 -11.20
C ILE A 279 42.74 8.43 -12.61
N LYS A 280 43.94 8.34 -13.18
CA LYS A 280 44.24 8.84 -14.53
C LYS A 280 43.38 8.10 -15.56
N GLY A 281 42.62 8.83 -16.36
CA GLY A 281 41.70 8.25 -17.36
C GLY A 281 40.25 8.10 -16.89
N ASN A 282 39.91 8.51 -15.67
CA ASN A 282 38.51 8.77 -15.31
C ASN A 282 38.26 10.29 -15.24
N ALA A 283 37.00 10.69 -15.37
CA ALA A 283 36.61 12.09 -15.24
C ALA A 283 36.50 12.49 -13.75
N PRO A 284 36.93 13.71 -13.36
CA PRO A 284 36.73 14.23 -12.01
C PRO A 284 35.26 14.19 -11.58
N GLY A 285 34.97 13.73 -10.37
CA GLY A 285 33.60 13.57 -9.87
C GLY A 285 32.90 12.28 -10.30
N PHE A 286 33.55 11.44 -11.13
CA PHE A 286 33.03 10.17 -11.65
C PHE A 286 33.98 9.01 -11.27
N PRO A 287 33.96 8.57 -9.99
CA PRO A 287 35.04 7.76 -9.42
C PRO A 287 34.92 6.26 -9.72
N TYR A 288 33.80 5.78 -10.27
CA TYR A 288 33.56 4.35 -10.45
C TYR A 288 34.14 3.83 -11.76
N CYS A 289 34.82 2.68 -11.68
CA CYS A 289 35.32 1.97 -12.85
C CYS A 289 35.31 0.45 -12.62
N ASN A 290 35.56 -0.29 -13.70
CA ASN A 290 35.77 -1.73 -13.66
C ASN A 290 37.01 -2.06 -12.82
N VAL A 291 37.00 -3.19 -12.13
CA VAL A 291 38.10 -3.70 -11.32
C VAL A 291 38.35 -5.14 -11.71
N CYS A 292 39.59 -5.44 -12.11
CA CYS A 292 39.97 -6.78 -12.53
C CYS A 292 39.68 -7.79 -11.41
N TYR A 293 38.86 -8.79 -11.73
CA TYR A 293 38.42 -9.78 -10.74
C TYR A 293 39.56 -10.63 -10.17
N HIS A 294 40.68 -10.76 -10.90
CA HIS A 294 41.84 -11.54 -10.47
C HIS A 294 42.77 -10.81 -9.48
N CYS A 295 43.05 -9.53 -9.73
CA CYS A 295 44.13 -8.81 -9.03
C CYS A 295 43.70 -7.49 -8.40
N GLY A 296 42.42 -7.12 -8.52
CA GLY A 296 41.88 -5.87 -7.96
C GLY A 296 42.37 -4.60 -8.67
N ALA A 297 43.06 -4.72 -9.81
CA ALA A 297 43.54 -3.55 -10.53
C ALA A 297 42.38 -2.77 -11.19
N PRO A 298 42.29 -1.45 -11.02
CA PRO A 298 41.29 -0.64 -11.70
C PRO A 298 41.50 -0.64 -13.21
N GLN A 299 40.43 -0.75 -13.99
CA GLN A 299 40.39 -0.65 -15.44
C GLN A 299 39.66 0.64 -15.80
N THR A 300 40.39 1.66 -16.27
CA THR A 300 39.89 3.04 -16.33
C THR A 300 38.86 3.24 -17.44
N ASN A 301 37.95 4.19 -17.23
CA ASN A 301 36.84 4.43 -18.14
C ASN A 301 37.31 5.01 -19.49
N HIS A 302 38.45 5.72 -19.55
CA HIS A 302 39.05 6.13 -20.81
C HIS A 302 39.37 4.93 -21.71
N TYR A 303 40.04 3.90 -21.17
CA TYR A 303 40.36 2.70 -21.95
C TYR A 303 39.13 1.86 -22.27
N LEU A 304 38.15 1.81 -21.36
CA LEU A 304 36.85 1.21 -21.62
C LEU A 304 36.20 1.85 -22.86
N MET A 305 36.11 3.18 -22.87
CA MET A 305 35.47 3.92 -23.96
C MET A 305 36.27 3.85 -25.26
N ASP A 306 37.60 3.98 -25.21
CA ASP A 306 38.47 3.84 -26.38
C ASP A 306 38.22 2.50 -27.11
N LYS A 307 38.17 1.40 -26.35
CA LYS A 307 37.90 0.07 -26.92
C LYS A 307 36.50 -0.07 -27.52
N LEU A 308 35.49 0.50 -26.89
CA LEU A 308 34.11 0.51 -27.40
C LEU A 308 33.98 1.35 -28.68
N SER A 309 34.63 2.52 -28.73
CA SER A 309 34.58 3.43 -29.87
C SER A 309 35.35 2.91 -31.10
N ASN A 310 36.39 2.09 -30.88
CA ASN A 310 37.20 1.53 -31.96
C ASN A 310 36.48 0.47 -32.81
N GLY A 311 35.26 0.03 -32.43
CA GLY A 311 34.35 -0.78 -33.25
C GLY A 311 34.79 -2.22 -33.56
N LYS A 312 36.02 -2.61 -33.20
CA LYS A 312 36.61 -3.93 -33.45
C LYS A 312 36.41 -4.91 -32.30
N ILE A 313 35.90 -4.46 -31.17
CA ILE A 313 35.76 -5.30 -29.97
C ILE A 313 34.44 -6.09 -30.03
N LYS A 314 34.54 -7.40 -29.88
CA LYS A 314 33.35 -8.26 -29.77
C LYS A 314 32.76 -8.10 -28.38
N THR A 315 31.51 -7.66 -28.32
CA THR A 315 30.74 -7.57 -27.07
C THR A 315 29.90 -8.83 -26.86
N SER A 316 29.54 -9.08 -25.62
CA SER A 316 28.67 -10.16 -25.19
C SER A 316 27.88 -9.71 -23.97
N TYR A 317 27.01 -10.58 -23.45
CA TYR A 317 26.22 -10.31 -22.25
C TYR A 317 26.09 -11.59 -21.42
N VAL A 318 25.80 -11.40 -20.14
CA VAL A 318 25.37 -12.49 -19.24
C VAL A 318 23.96 -12.19 -18.78
N GLU A 319 23.06 -13.16 -18.91
CA GLU A 319 21.70 -13.06 -18.40
C GLU A 319 21.68 -13.25 -16.89
N HIS A 320 20.82 -12.50 -16.24
CA HIS A 320 20.51 -12.61 -14.82
C HIS A 320 19.00 -12.63 -14.66
N GLU A 321 18.50 -13.79 -14.23
CA GLU A 321 17.12 -13.96 -13.83
C GLU A 321 16.97 -13.64 -12.35
N GLU A 322 16.10 -12.67 -12.06
CA GLU A 322 15.65 -12.39 -10.70
C GLU A 322 14.16 -12.77 -10.61
N ILE A 323 13.84 -13.63 -9.64
CA ILE A 323 12.43 -13.94 -9.33
C ILE A 323 11.92 -12.85 -8.39
N SER A 324 11.08 -11.97 -8.92
CA SER A 324 10.22 -11.10 -8.12
C SER A 324 8.85 -11.74 -7.93
N TYR A 325 8.02 -11.21 -7.03
CA TYR A 325 6.64 -11.66 -6.86
C TYR A 325 5.72 -10.48 -7.17
N SER A 326 4.85 -10.63 -8.16
CA SER A 326 3.64 -9.81 -8.21
C SER A 326 2.56 -10.48 -7.40
N GLY A 327 1.61 -9.71 -6.88
CA GLY A 327 0.42 -10.30 -6.32
C GLY A 327 -0.82 -9.55 -6.72
N THR A 328 -1.92 -10.31 -6.83
CA THR A 328 -3.25 -9.79 -7.14
C THR A 328 -4.23 -10.27 -6.09
N TRP A 329 -5.25 -9.45 -5.84
CA TRP A 329 -6.39 -9.85 -5.05
C TRP A 329 -7.38 -10.59 -5.95
N GLU A 330 -7.69 -11.84 -5.60
CA GLU A 330 -8.65 -12.68 -6.28
C GLU A 330 -9.93 -12.78 -5.44
N TYR A 331 -11.07 -12.55 -6.06
CA TYR A 331 -12.38 -12.65 -5.42
C TYR A 331 -13.18 -13.81 -6.00
N LYS A 332 -13.53 -14.78 -5.16
CA LYS A 332 -14.36 -15.92 -5.56
C LYS A 332 -15.84 -15.53 -5.51
N HIS A 333 -16.49 -15.50 -6.67
CA HIS A 333 -17.93 -15.34 -6.77
C HIS A 333 -18.65 -16.62 -6.32
N GLY A 334 -19.77 -16.49 -5.60
CA GLY A 334 -20.57 -17.63 -5.10
C GLY A 334 -20.29 -18.01 -3.63
N ASN A 335 -21.17 -18.83 -3.04
CA ASN A 335 -21.10 -19.23 -1.63
C ASN A 335 -20.08 -20.39 -1.49
N PRO A 336 -19.11 -20.38 -0.54
CA PRO A 336 -18.14 -21.49 -0.40
C PRO A 336 -18.77 -22.82 0.01
N HIS A 337 -20.08 -22.82 0.30
CA HIS A 337 -20.88 -23.95 0.78
C HIS A 337 -21.90 -24.47 -0.23
N THR A 338 -21.78 -24.08 -1.50
CA THR A 338 -22.54 -24.68 -2.62
C THR A 338 -21.63 -25.48 -3.52
#